data_AF-A0A2N5K8G2-F1
#
_entry.id   AF-A0A2N5K8G2-F1
#
_cell.length_a   1.000
_cell.length_b   1.000
_cell.length_c   1.000
_cell.angle_alpha   90.00
_cell.angle_beta   90.00
_cell.angle_gamma   90.00
#
_symmetry.space_group_name_H-M   'P 1'
#
loop_
_entity.id
_entity.type
_entity.pdbx_description
1 polymer ?
#
loop_
_entity_poly.entity_id
_entity_poly.type
_entity_poly.pdbx_seq_one_letter_code
_entity_poly.pdbx_strand_id
1 'polypeptide(L)'
;MDLLQNILGGGQQRQQFQDFANRYQQGAPYDGISEQEALQHYRQVAPHLSPQQWQESAQESFSRLAPQQRMELGRYLMQGAQQQGYAFPDVNRDGIDDRMQDPRYLAQVAGQMRQQQPGLFSQLLGGAMGGGAMGGGSGLMGGGGAGGNLGQMLNNPIAKAALAGIAATAMQRMMSGR
;
A
#
# COMPACT_ATOMS: atom_id res chain seq x y z
N MET A 1 1.67 -23.51 33.43
CA MET A 1 1.19 -22.16 33.81
C MET A 1 1.41 -21.23 32.60
N ASP A 2 0.89 -21.59 31.42
CA ASP A 2 1.42 -21.03 30.14
C ASP A 2 0.33 -20.61 29.16
N LEU A 3 -0.95 -20.71 29.55
CA LEU A 3 -2.08 -20.34 28.68
C LEU A 3 -2.43 -18.84 28.77
N LEU A 4 -1.99 -18.16 29.84
CA LEU A 4 -2.25 -16.74 30.07
C LEU A 4 -1.22 -15.83 29.38
N GLN A 5 -0.04 -16.34 29.00
CA GLN A 5 0.97 -15.60 28.24
C GLN A 5 0.69 -15.56 26.72
N ASN A 6 -0.03 -16.56 26.18
CA ASN A 6 -0.44 -16.57 24.77
C ASN A 6 -1.72 -15.76 24.46
N ILE A 7 -2.47 -15.34 25.49
CA ILE A 7 -3.65 -14.46 25.33
C ILE A 7 -3.30 -12.97 25.53
N LEU A 8 -2.17 -12.68 26.18
CA LEU A 8 -1.62 -11.33 26.32
C LEU A 8 -0.89 -10.82 25.04
N GLY A 9 -1.15 -11.44 23.89
CA GLY A 9 -0.75 -10.88 22.60
C GLY A 9 -1.49 -9.58 22.26
N GLY A 10 -2.65 -9.28 22.87
CA GLY A 10 -3.43 -8.08 22.56
C GLY A 10 -2.86 -6.76 23.08
N GLY A 11 -2.03 -6.79 24.13
CA GLY A 11 -1.41 -5.59 24.71
C GLY A 11 -0.15 -5.16 23.94
N GLN A 12 0.76 -6.11 23.70
CA GLN A 12 1.98 -5.87 22.93
C GLN A 12 1.68 -5.51 21.47
N GLN A 13 0.69 -6.16 20.85
CA GLN A 13 0.34 -5.85 19.47
C GLN A 13 -0.27 -4.44 19.35
N ARG A 14 -1.11 -4.02 20.30
CA ARG A 14 -1.59 -2.62 20.39
C ARG A 14 -0.46 -1.61 20.57
N GLN A 15 0.53 -1.92 21.41
CA GLN A 15 1.71 -1.07 21.59
C GLN A 15 2.53 -0.97 20.30
N GLN A 16 2.82 -2.11 19.65
CA GLN A 16 3.52 -2.14 18.36
C GLN A 16 2.78 -1.33 17.28
N PHE A 17 1.46 -1.42 17.23
CA PHE A 17 0.63 -0.63 16.31
C PHE A 17 0.66 0.87 16.63
N GLN A 18 0.63 1.26 17.91
CA GLN A 18 0.76 2.65 18.33
C GLN A 18 2.14 3.20 17.97
N ASP A 19 3.20 2.45 18.27
CA ASP A 19 4.58 2.82 17.93
C ASP A 19 4.77 2.94 16.42
N PHE A 20 4.16 2.05 15.64
CA PHE A 20 4.14 2.14 14.19
C PHE A 20 3.44 3.41 13.69
N ALA A 21 2.23 3.70 14.17
CA ALA A 21 1.48 4.88 13.78
C ALA A 21 2.19 6.18 14.22
N ASN A 22 2.79 6.19 15.40
CA ASN A 22 3.57 7.32 15.93
C ASN A 22 4.83 7.57 15.08
N ARG A 23 5.58 6.50 14.72
CA ARG A 23 6.74 6.61 13.82
C ARG A 23 6.35 7.16 12.45
N TYR A 24 5.26 6.64 11.88
CA TYR A 24 4.72 7.13 10.60
C TYR A 24 4.33 8.62 10.65
N GLN A 25 3.85 9.10 11.79
CA GLN A 25 3.45 10.50 11.97
C GLN A 25 4.60 11.46 12.22
N GLN A 26 5.61 11.03 12.99
CA GLN A 26 6.73 11.88 13.42
C GLN A 26 7.79 12.03 12.33
N GLY A 27 7.91 11.07 11.40
CA GLY A 27 8.90 11.06 10.33
C GLY A 27 8.31 11.09 8.93
N ALA A 28 9.18 10.91 7.92
CA ALA A 28 8.73 10.63 6.57
C ALA A 28 7.96 9.30 6.54
N PRO A 29 6.93 9.14 5.69
CA PRO A 29 6.00 7.99 5.71
C PRO A 29 6.66 6.63 5.41
N TYR A 30 7.97 6.61 5.15
CA TYR A 30 8.80 5.44 4.87
C TYR A 30 9.98 5.30 5.85
N ASP A 31 10.17 6.26 6.76
CA ASP A 31 11.30 6.29 7.68
C ASP A 31 10.96 5.54 8.98
N GLY A 32 11.84 4.65 9.42
CA GLY A 32 11.61 3.77 10.57
C GLY A 32 10.54 2.68 10.39
N ILE A 33 10.01 2.48 9.17
CA ILE A 33 9.03 1.44 8.84
C ILE A 33 9.58 0.55 7.72
N SER A 34 9.57 -0.76 7.95
CA SER A 34 9.99 -1.76 6.95
C SER A 34 8.84 -2.10 6.00
N GLU A 35 9.17 -2.53 4.78
CA GLU A 35 8.17 -2.94 3.77
C GLU A 35 7.29 -4.10 4.28
N GLN A 36 7.93 -5.10 4.87
CA GLN A 36 7.27 -6.26 5.46
C GLN A 36 6.35 -5.86 6.61
N GLU A 37 6.79 -4.93 7.46
CA GLU A 37 6.02 -4.39 8.59
C GLU A 37 4.78 -3.64 8.08
N ALA A 38 4.94 -2.76 7.08
CA ALA A 38 3.83 -2.05 6.45
C ALA A 38 2.80 -3.00 5.82
N LEU A 39 3.28 -4.00 5.06
CA LEU A 39 2.41 -5.00 4.42
C LEU A 39 1.69 -5.89 5.45
N GLN A 40 2.40 -6.31 6.50
CA GLN A 40 1.86 -7.14 7.56
C GLN A 40 0.74 -6.41 8.32
N HIS A 41 1.00 -5.18 8.79
CA HIS A 41 0.00 -4.37 9.47
C HIS A 41 -1.16 -4.01 8.56
N TYR A 42 -0.89 -3.69 7.29
CA TYR A 42 -1.95 -3.45 6.32
C TYR A 42 -2.86 -4.68 6.14
N ARG A 43 -2.29 -5.88 5.97
CA ARG A 43 -3.07 -7.13 5.84
C ARG A 43 -3.89 -7.46 7.08
N GLN A 44 -3.39 -7.09 8.26
CA GLN A 44 -4.11 -7.25 9.52
C GLN A 44 -5.29 -6.27 9.61
N VAL A 45 -5.11 -5.03 9.21
CA VAL A 45 -6.11 -3.96 9.42
C VAL A 45 -7.12 -3.87 8.29
N ALA A 46 -6.67 -4.00 7.04
CA ALA A 46 -7.50 -3.88 5.85
C ALA A 46 -8.84 -4.65 5.94
N PRO A 47 -8.88 -5.96 6.26
CA PRO A 47 -10.15 -6.70 6.30
C PRO A 47 -11.16 -6.18 7.34
N HIS A 48 -10.71 -5.46 8.36
CA HIS A 48 -11.58 -4.88 9.39
C HIS A 48 -12.09 -3.48 9.06
N LEU A 49 -11.55 -2.82 8.02
CA LEU A 49 -11.95 -1.48 7.63
C LEU A 49 -13.15 -1.51 6.70
N SER A 50 -14.16 -0.67 7.00
CA SER A 50 -15.21 -0.36 6.04
C SER A 50 -14.61 0.32 4.79
N PRO A 51 -15.26 0.23 3.63
CA PRO A 51 -14.71 0.85 2.42
C PRO A 51 -14.49 2.37 2.57
N GLN A 52 -15.39 3.04 3.30
CA GLN A 52 -15.26 4.46 3.59
C GLN A 52 -14.06 4.74 4.52
N GLN A 53 -13.89 3.99 5.61
CA GLN A 53 -12.75 4.15 6.52
C GLN A 53 -11.42 3.91 5.82
N TRP A 54 -11.36 2.92 4.93
CA TRP A 54 -10.18 2.64 4.13
C TRP A 54 -9.90 3.78 3.15
N GLN A 55 -10.90 4.27 2.43
CA GLN A 55 -10.74 5.36 1.47
C GLN A 55 -10.25 6.63 2.16
N GLU A 56 -10.83 6.98 3.31
CA GLU A 56 -10.39 8.14 4.09
C GLU A 56 -8.96 7.95 4.63
N SER A 57 -8.58 6.74 5.04
CA SER A 57 -7.20 6.41 5.46
C SER A 57 -6.20 6.47 4.30
N ALA A 58 -6.62 6.01 3.11
CA ALA A 58 -5.83 6.09 1.89
C ALA A 58 -5.65 7.54 1.43
N GLN A 59 -6.70 8.35 1.48
CA GLN A 59 -6.64 9.78 1.16
C GLN A 59 -5.63 10.50 2.06
N GLU A 60 -5.65 10.23 3.37
CA GLU A 60 -4.71 10.82 4.32
C GLU A 60 -3.26 10.33 4.10
N SER A 61 -3.09 9.05 3.77
CA SER A 61 -1.79 8.51 3.38
C SER A 61 -1.25 9.17 2.12
N PHE A 62 -2.11 9.34 1.10
CA PHE A 62 -1.74 9.93 -0.18
C PHE A 62 -1.56 11.44 -0.09
N SER A 63 -2.25 12.13 0.82
CA SER A 63 -2.08 13.57 1.03
C SER A 63 -0.65 13.90 1.50
N ARG A 64 -0.01 12.97 2.23
CA ARG A 64 1.39 13.05 2.69
C ARG A 64 2.41 12.76 1.60
N LEU A 65 2.01 12.08 0.52
CA LEU A 65 2.88 11.84 -0.64
C LEU A 65 2.98 13.10 -1.51
N ALA A 66 4.15 13.33 -2.10
CA ALA A 66 4.33 14.40 -3.07
C ALA A 66 3.44 14.17 -4.31
N PRO A 67 2.98 15.22 -5.02
CA PRO A 67 2.14 15.07 -6.22
C PRO A 67 2.72 14.10 -7.26
N GLN A 68 4.04 14.15 -7.46
CA GLN A 68 4.78 13.24 -8.35
C GLN A 68 4.69 11.78 -7.89
N GLN A 69 4.83 11.52 -6.59
CA GLN A 69 4.73 10.18 -6.02
C GLN A 69 3.31 9.62 -6.13
N ARG A 70 2.28 10.47 -5.97
CA ARG A 70 0.89 10.09 -6.20
C ARG A 70 0.63 9.69 -7.64
N MET A 71 1.18 10.45 -8.59
CA MET A 71 1.08 10.13 -10.01
C MET A 71 1.74 8.79 -10.32
N GLU A 72 2.95 8.53 -9.78
CA GLU A 72 3.63 7.24 -9.94
C GLU A 72 2.79 6.10 -9.36
N LEU A 73 2.24 6.26 -8.16
CA LEU A 73 1.35 5.27 -7.56
C LEU A 73 0.11 4.99 -8.44
N GLY A 74 -0.52 6.04 -8.97
CA GLY A 74 -1.66 5.93 -9.89
C GLY A 74 -1.31 5.14 -11.16
N ARG A 75 -0.15 5.43 -11.76
CA ARG A 75 0.38 4.69 -12.94
C ARG A 75 0.55 3.21 -12.63
N TYR A 76 1.13 2.86 -11.49
CA TYR A 76 1.28 1.46 -11.07
C TYR A 76 -0.08 0.77 -10.89
N LEU A 77 -1.03 1.44 -10.23
CA LEU A 77 -2.38 0.93 -10.02
C LEU A 77 -3.10 0.65 -11.34
N MET A 78 -3.04 1.59 -12.29
CA MET A 78 -3.60 1.39 -13.63
C MET A 78 -2.93 0.24 -14.37
N GLN A 79 -1.60 0.20 -14.39
CA GLN A 79 -0.85 -0.83 -15.11
C GLN A 79 -1.17 -2.23 -14.57
N GLY A 80 -1.29 -2.38 -13.25
CA GLY A 80 -1.69 -3.62 -12.61
C GLY A 80 -3.12 -4.03 -12.89
N ALA A 81 -4.05 -3.08 -12.88
CA ALA A 81 -5.44 -3.34 -13.22
C ALA A 81 -5.61 -3.73 -14.68
N GLN A 82 -4.91 -3.06 -15.60
CA GLN A 82 -4.94 -3.35 -17.03
C GLN A 82 -4.42 -4.77 -17.31
N GLN A 83 -3.38 -5.22 -16.61
CA GLN A 83 -2.91 -6.61 -16.67
C GLN A 83 -3.95 -7.63 -16.20
N GLN A 84 -4.85 -7.24 -15.29
CA GLN A 84 -5.97 -8.06 -14.83
C GLN A 84 -7.22 -7.92 -15.69
N GLY A 85 -7.14 -7.20 -16.83
CA GLY A 85 -8.27 -6.96 -17.73
C GLY A 85 -9.21 -5.85 -17.27
N TYR A 86 -8.85 -5.08 -16.23
CA TYR A 86 -9.60 -3.90 -15.81
C TYR A 86 -9.13 -2.67 -16.57
N ALA A 87 -9.97 -2.18 -17.48
CA ALA A 87 -9.79 -0.90 -18.12
C ALA A 87 -10.37 0.21 -17.24
N PHE A 88 -9.51 1.11 -16.74
CA PHE A 88 -10.00 2.34 -16.14
C PHE A 88 -10.50 3.28 -17.25
N PRO A 89 -11.64 3.95 -17.06
CA PRO A 89 -12.10 4.97 -18.01
C PRO A 89 -11.10 6.13 -18.00
N ASP A 90 -10.20 6.13 -18.97
CA ASP A 90 -9.34 7.26 -19.27
C ASP A 90 -10.20 8.32 -19.95
N VAL A 91 -10.66 9.29 -19.15
CA VAL A 91 -11.53 10.38 -19.60
C VAL A 91 -10.75 11.36 -20.49
N ASN A 92 -9.42 11.38 -20.38
CA ASN A 92 -8.53 12.36 -21.02
C ASN A 92 -7.83 11.77 -22.25
N ARG A 93 -7.78 10.43 -22.36
CA ARG A 93 -7.04 9.65 -23.39
C ARG A 93 -5.55 9.97 -23.44
N ASP A 94 -4.96 10.42 -22.33
CA ASP A 94 -3.53 10.71 -22.20
C ASP A 94 -2.74 9.53 -21.58
N GLY A 95 -3.45 8.48 -21.15
CA GLY A 95 -2.90 7.31 -20.47
C GLY A 95 -2.59 7.54 -18.99
N ILE A 96 -2.62 8.78 -18.48
CA ILE A 96 -2.31 9.16 -17.09
C ILE A 96 -3.10 10.41 -16.73
N ASP A 97 -4.18 10.23 -15.99
CA ASP A 97 -5.02 11.34 -15.57
C ASP A 97 -4.31 12.24 -14.55
N ASP A 98 -4.20 13.54 -14.82
CA ASP A 98 -3.64 14.53 -13.88
C ASP A 98 -4.36 14.52 -12.53
N ARG A 99 -5.63 14.08 -12.50
CA ARG A 99 -6.40 13.88 -11.26
C ARG A 99 -5.79 12.81 -10.36
N MET A 100 -4.91 11.93 -10.85
CA MET A 100 -4.16 10.99 -10.01
C MET A 100 -3.18 11.69 -9.06
N GLN A 101 -2.82 12.94 -9.36
CA GLN A 101 -2.08 13.78 -8.45
C GLN A 101 -2.94 14.27 -7.28
N ASP A 102 -4.27 14.14 -7.35
CA ASP A 102 -5.19 14.45 -6.26
C ASP A 102 -5.29 13.25 -5.31
N PRO A 103 -4.93 13.41 -4.02
CA PRO A 103 -5.01 12.33 -3.05
C PRO A 103 -6.42 11.77 -2.87
N ARG A 104 -7.48 12.59 -3.06
CA ARG A 104 -8.88 12.15 -2.96
C ARG A 104 -9.26 11.23 -4.12
N TYR A 105 -8.93 11.65 -5.33
CA TYR A 105 -9.22 10.87 -6.53
C TYR A 105 -8.46 9.55 -6.53
N LEU A 106 -7.16 9.59 -6.19
CA LEU A 106 -6.34 8.38 -6.10
C LEU A 106 -6.88 7.40 -5.04
N ALA A 107 -7.32 7.90 -3.89
CA ALA A 107 -7.95 7.08 -2.85
C ALA A 107 -9.27 6.46 -3.30
N GLN A 108 -10.08 7.20 -4.06
CA GLN A 108 -11.34 6.71 -4.60
C GLN A 108 -11.11 5.59 -5.62
N VAL A 109 -10.18 5.79 -6.57
CA VAL A 109 -9.82 4.78 -7.58
C VAL A 109 -9.26 3.53 -6.91
N ALA A 110 -8.31 3.69 -5.98
CA ALA A 110 -7.73 2.59 -5.24
C ALA A 110 -8.76 1.85 -4.37
N GLY A 111 -9.71 2.59 -3.77
CA GLY A 111 -10.79 2.04 -2.96
C GLY A 111 -11.79 1.24 -3.79
N GLN A 112 -12.13 1.73 -4.98
CA GLN A 112 -12.99 1.04 -5.92
C GLN A 112 -12.34 -0.26 -6.44
N MET A 113 -11.05 -0.22 -6.77
CA MET A 113 -10.28 -1.41 -7.13
C MET A 113 -10.30 -2.45 -6.00
N ARG A 114 -10.05 -2.01 -4.76
CA ARG A 114 -10.11 -2.89 -3.58
C ARG A 114 -11.51 -3.46 -3.34
N GLN A 115 -12.57 -2.68 -3.54
CA GLN A 115 -13.95 -3.17 -3.40
C GLN A 115 -14.27 -4.27 -4.42
N GLN A 116 -13.80 -4.10 -5.66
CA GLN A 116 -14.00 -5.09 -6.71
C GLN A 116 -13.13 -6.33 -6.49
N GLN A 117 -11.88 -6.12 -6.09
CA GLN A 117 -10.92 -7.18 -5.78
C GLN A 117 -10.07 -6.83 -4.55
N PRO A 118 -10.46 -7.28 -3.34
CA PRO A 118 -9.77 -6.93 -2.09
C PRO A 118 -8.33 -7.47 -2.03
N GLY A 119 -8.04 -8.54 -2.77
CA GLY A 119 -6.71 -9.11 -2.92
C GLY A 119 -5.82 -8.39 -3.94
N LEU A 120 -6.41 -7.80 -4.99
CA LEU A 120 -5.66 -7.23 -6.11
C LEU A 120 -4.77 -6.08 -5.68
N PHE A 121 -5.30 -5.12 -4.92
CA PHE A 121 -4.52 -3.97 -4.46
C PHE A 121 -3.29 -4.43 -3.65
N SER A 122 -3.47 -5.40 -2.76
CA SER A 122 -2.39 -5.97 -1.93
C SER A 122 -1.39 -6.78 -2.76
N GLN A 123 -1.86 -7.48 -3.78
CA GLN A 123 -1.05 -8.28 -4.68
C GLN A 123 -0.24 -7.42 -5.64
N LEU A 124 -0.82 -6.32 -6.11
CA LEU A 124 -0.15 -5.37 -6.98
C LEU A 124 0.94 -4.61 -6.22
N LEU A 125 0.60 -4.10 -5.04
CA LEU A 125 1.54 -3.35 -4.21
C LEU A 125 2.57 -4.28 -3.53
N GLY A 126 2.16 -5.50 -3.19
CA GLY A 126 3.04 -6.55 -2.71
C GLY A 126 3.91 -7.17 -3.80
N GLY A 127 3.46 -7.18 -5.06
CA GLY A 127 4.27 -7.58 -6.22
C GLY A 127 5.27 -6.50 -6.62
N ALA A 128 4.92 -5.23 -6.44
CA ALA A 128 5.84 -4.09 -6.59
C ALA A 128 6.91 -4.03 -5.50
N MET A 129 6.58 -4.39 -4.24
CA MET A 129 7.56 -4.52 -3.14
C MET A 129 8.25 -5.89 -3.08
N GLY A 130 7.73 -6.88 -3.79
CA GLY A 130 8.12 -8.28 -3.68
C GLY A 130 8.59 -8.88 -4.99
N GLY A 131 9.39 -8.14 -5.75
CA GLY A 131 10.02 -8.57 -7.00
C GLY A 131 11.06 -9.70 -6.84
N GLY A 132 10.75 -10.75 -6.07
CA GLY A 132 11.66 -11.86 -5.82
C GLY A 132 11.08 -13.18 -5.29
N ALA A 133 9.81 -13.30 -4.87
CA ALA A 133 9.35 -14.59 -4.34
C ALA A 133 7.83 -14.81 -4.46
N MET A 134 7.49 -15.93 -5.10
CA MET A 134 6.16 -16.56 -5.26
C MET A 134 5.43 -16.30 -6.59
N GLY A 135 6.09 -16.68 -7.68
CA GLY A 135 5.43 -17.30 -8.84
C GLY A 135 6.28 -18.51 -9.24
N GLY A 136 5.80 -19.72 -8.96
CA GLY A 136 6.58 -20.95 -9.16
C GLY A 136 6.82 -21.26 -10.64
N GLY A 137 8.05 -21.70 -10.93
CA GLY A 137 8.35 -22.66 -12.00
C GLY A 137 8.83 -22.08 -13.33
N SER A 138 10.05 -22.50 -13.72
CA SER A 138 10.70 -22.34 -15.04
C SER A 138 11.30 -20.94 -15.23
N GLY A 139 12.60 -20.72 -15.18
CA GLY A 139 13.68 -21.52 -15.71
C GLY A 139 14.50 -20.60 -16.63
N LEU A 140 15.81 -20.67 -16.48
CA LEU A 140 16.82 -20.36 -17.50
C LEU A 140 17.08 -18.88 -17.86
N MET A 141 18.32 -18.48 -17.52
CA MET A 141 19.32 -17.83 -18.37
C MET A 141 18.90 -16.78 -19.41
N GLY A 142 19.67 -15.69 -19.38
CA GLY A 142 19.80 -14.73 -20.49
C GLY A 142 19.22 -13.39 -20.06
N GLY A 143 19.93 -12.28 -20.07
CA GLY A 143 21.10 -11.89 -20.85
C GLY A 143 21.07 -10.37 -20.80
N GLY A 144 22.25 -9.74 -20.80
CA GLY A 144 22.36 -8.30 -20.64
C GLY A 144 21.58 -7.51 -21.70
N GLY A 145 21.18 -6.30 -21.33
CA GLY A 145 20.70 -5.32 -22.29
C GLY A 145 19.79 -4.25 -21.71
N ALA A 146 20.35 -3.04 -21.62
CA ALA A 146 19.67 -1.76 -21.75
C ALA A 146 18.68 -1.30 -20.66
N GLY A 147 19.17 -0.36 -19.82
CA GLY A 147 18.51 0.93 -19.68
C GLY A 147 17.50 1.11 -18.54
N GLY A 148 17.97 1.66 -17.42
CA GLY A 148 17.17 2.53 -16.54
C GLY A 148 16.32 1.85 -15.46
N ASN A 149 16.63 2.19 -14.21
CA ASN A 149 15.70 2.26 -13.07
C ASN A 149 15.16 0.97 -12.42
N LEU A 150 15.39 -0.24 -12.92
CA LEU A 150 14.87 -1.45 -12.25
C LEU A 150 15.55 -1.78 -10.89
N GLY A 151 16.79 -1.33 -10.67
CA GLY A 151 17.51 -1.53 -9.40
C GLY A 151 17.07 -0.62 -8.24
N GLN A 152 16.41 0.50 -8.53
CA GLN A 152 15.77 1.40 -7.55
C GLN A 152 14.28 1.08 -7.35
N MET A 153 13.71 0.28 -8.24
CA MET A 153 12.30 -0.11 -8.28
C MET A 153 11.99 -1.28 -7.31
N LEU A 154 13.01 -2.05 -6.92
CA LEU A 154 12.94 -3.11 -5.89
C LEU A 154 12.86 -2.55 -4.45
N ASN A 155 12.83 -1.23 -4.30
CA ASN A 155 12.91 -0.51 -3.03
C ASN A 155 11.93 0.67 -3.14
N ASN A 156 10.64 0.39 -3.34
CA ASN A 156 9.66 1.42 -3.71
C ASN A 156 9.10 2.09 -2.45
N PRO A 157 9.67 3.23 -1.99
CA PRO A 157 9.24 3.89 -0.76
C PRO A 157 7.80 4.39 -0.85
N ILE A 158 7.27 4.59 -2.07
CA ILE A 158 5.93 5.11 -2.31
C ILE A 158 4.89 4.03 -2.02
N ALA A 159 5.12 2.80 -2.51
CA ALA A 159 4.28 1.65 -2.22
C ALA A 159 4.26 1.35 -0.72
N LYS A 160 5.44 1.39 -0.09
CA LYS A 160 5.59 1.24 1.35
C LYS A 160 4.85 2.33 2.12
N ALA A 161 5.08 3.60 1.76
CA ALA A 161 4.47 4.75 2.41
C ALA A 161 2.93 4.76 2.28
N ALA A 162 2.43 4.34 1.11
CA ALA A 162 1.00 4.16 0.85
C ALA A 162 0.39 3.13 1.82
N LEU A 163 0.93 1.92 1.87
CA LEU A 163 0.45 0.86 2.77
C LEU A 163 0.60 1.23 4.24
N ALA A 164 1.78 1.75 4.60
CA ALA A 164 2.07 2.14 5.96
C ALA A 164 1.12 3.24 6.43
N GLY A 165 0.83 4.22 5.57
CA GLY A 165 -0.09 5.30 5.92
C GLY A 165 -1.54 4.85 6.00
N ILE A 166 -1.98 3.96 5.12
CA ILE A 166 -3.33 3.39 5.23
C ILE A 166 -3.45 2.63 6.54
N ALA A 167 -2.48 1.76 6.86
CA ALA A 167 -2.47 1.01 8.09
C ALA A 167 -2.40 1.92 9.32
N ALA A 168 -1.45 2.86 9.37
CA ALA A 168 -1.26 3.79 10.48
C ALA A 168 -2.51 4.64 10.73
N THR A 169 -3.07 5.24 9.68
CA THR A 169 -4.27 6.10 9.80
C THR A 169 -5.49 5.30 10.23
N ALA A 170 -5.67 4.10 9.66
CA ALA A 170 -6.75 3.22 10.03
C ALA A 170 -6.65 2.76 11.49
N MET A 171 -5.45 2.38 11.93
CA MET A 171 -5.17 1.99 13.31
C MET A 171 -5.40 3.13 14.29
N GLN A 172 -4.89 4.32 13.95
CA GLN A 172 -5.12 5.50 14.75
C GLN A 172 -6.60 5.79 14.91
N ARG A 173 -7.42 5.63 13.86
CA ARG A 173 -8.88 5.82 13.95
C ARG A 173 -9.57 4.78 14.80
N MET A 174 -9.16 3.51 14.69
CA MET A 174 -9.68 2.45 15.56
C MET A 174 -9.31 2.68 17.04
N MET A 175 -8.16 3.29 17.32
CA MET A 175 -7.69 3.59 18.68
C MET A 175 -8.22 4.92 19.22
N SER A 176 -8.35 5.91 18.35
CA SER A 176 -8.80 7.28 18.65
C SER A 176 -10.32 7.40 18.58
N GLY A 177 -11.05 6.29 18.40
CA GLY A 177 -12.51 6.20 18.42
C GLY A 177 -13.12 6.54 19.78
N ARG A 178 -12.93 7.79 20.22
CA ARG A 178 -13.80 8.51 21.15
C ARG A 178 -14.56 9.58 20.37
#